data_AF-A0A7W5LSZ1-F1
#
_entry.id   AF-A0A7W5LSZ1-F1
#
_cell.length_a   1.000
_cell.length_b   1.000
_cell.length_c   1.000
_cell.angle_alpha   90.00
_cell.angle_beta   90.00
_cell.angle_gamma   90.00
#
_symmetry.space_group_name_H-M   'P 1'
#
loop_
_entity.id
_entity.type
_entity.pdbx_description
1 polymer ?
#
loop_
_entity_poly.entity_id
_entity_poly.type
_entity_poly.pdbx_seq_one_letter_code
_entity_poly.pdbx_strand_id
1 'polypeptide(L)'
;MAVDLKLVIAVDVSYSMGLEELQLQRTGYVEAFRAPEIVRAVKTGPLGRIAVTYVEWGGKAIQILPWTVIEDSLTAEQFAETLRRQPVRRISFTSISNTLQFARRIIRSSAYRASRRVIDVSGDGPNNAGVPAPVARNNTVAQGIVIDGLPIMLRNAPDSASIPDIDVYYEKCVIGGEGAFVVKVSDASQFSAAILAKLTAEISGLNVSGVLQHHMRPKSAKYDEPYDCLIGEEMQERSIGR
;
A
#
# COMPACT_ATOMS: atom_id res chain seq x y z
N MET A 1 -10.66 4.11 21.27
CA MET A 1 -9.28 4.21 21.84
C MET A 1 -8.43 5.15 20.98
N ALA A 2 -7.45 5.87 21.56
CA ALA A 2 -6.54 6.73 20.79
C ALA A 2 -5.27 5.97 20.37
N VAL A 3 -4.77 6.21 19.16
CA VAL A 3 -3.53 5.63 18.59
C VAL A 3 -2.81 6.70 17.75
N ASP A 4 -1.51 6.52 17.51
CA ASP A 4 -0.70 7.51 16.76
C ASP A 4 -1.05 7.52 15.26
N LEU A 5 -1.36 6.34 14.71
CA LEU A 5 -1.60 6.11 13.30
C LEU A 5 -2.73 5.09 13.09
N LYS A 6 -3.62 5.38 12.14
CA LYS A 6 -4.42 4.37 11.44
C LYS A 6 -3.76 4.04 10.12
N LEU A 7 -3.30 2.80 9.96
CA LEU A 7 -2.65 2.31 8.75
C LEU A 7 -3.53 1.26 8.07
N VAL A 8 -3.96 1.54 6.84
CA VAL A 8 -4.56 0.54 5.95
C VAL A 8 -3.47 0.02 5.03
N ILE A 9 -3.15 -1.26 5.13
CA ILE A 9 -2.28 -1.96 4.18
C ILE A 9 -3.17 -2.54 3.09
N ALA A 10 -3.13 -1.98 1.88
CA ALA A 10 -3.95 -2.37 0.75
C ALA A 10 -3.11 -3.06 -0.33
N VAL A 11 -3.24 -4.38 -0.40
CA VAL A 11 -2.43 -5.27 -1.23
C VAL A 11 -3.21 -5.76 -2.44
N ASP A 12 -2.66 -5.52 -3.62
CA ASP A 12 -3.20 -6.04 -4.88
C ASP A 12 -3.12 -7.57 -4.86
N VAL A 13 -4.22 -8.18 -5.27
CA VAL A 13 -4.37 -9.61 -5.51
C VAL A 13 -5.01 -9.87 -6.88
N SER A 14 -4.85 -8.94 -7.80
CA SER A 14 -5.47 -9.02 -9.11
C SER A 14 -4.85 -10.11 -9.99
N TYR A 15 -5.52 -10.44 -11.09
CA TYR A 15 -5.05 -11.51 -11.97
C TYR A 15 -3.77 -11.16 -12.76
N SER A 16 -3.34 -9.89 -12.79
CA SER A 16 -2.01 -9.51 -13.30
C SER A 16 -0.89 -10.12 -12.46
N MET A 17 -1.13 -10.29 -11.16
CA MET A 17 -0.14 -10.83 -10.22
C MET A 17 -0.04 -12.36 -10.28
N GLY A 18 1.20 -12.86 -10.33
CA GLY A 18 1.51 -14.29 -10.25
C GLY A 18 1.31 -14.85 -8.84
N LEU A 19 0.99 -16.15 -8.70
CA LEU A 19 0.80 -16.78 -7.37
C LEU A 19 2.05 -16.68 -6.48
N GLU A 20 3.24 -16.85 -7.07
CA GLU A 20 4.51 -16.72 -6.36
C GLU A 20 4.73 -15.29 -5.83
N GLU A 21 4.35 -14.30 -6.62
CA GLU A 21 4.44 -12.88 -6.25
C GLU A 21 3.46 -12.53 -5.12
N LEU A 22 2.22 -13.03 -5.19
CA LEU A 22 1.25 -12.88 -4.10
C LEU A 22 1.76 -13.51 -2.80
N GLN A 23 2.36 -14.70 -2.89
CA GLN A 23 2.93 -15.38 -1.74
C GLN A 23 4.14 -14.62 -1.18
N LEU A 24 5.02 -14.11 -2.05
CA LEU A 24 6.19 -13.33 -1.66
C LEU A 24 5.78 -12.03 -0.96
N GLN A 25 4.80 -11.33 -1.51
CA GLN A 25 4.23 -10.12 -0.91
C GLN A 25 3.64 -10.41 0.47
N ARG A 26 2.82 -11.46 0.59
CA ARG A 26 2.24 -11.90 1.87
C ARG A 26 3.34 -12.18 2.90
N THR A 27 4.35 -12.96 2.51
CA THR A 27 5.49 -13.29 3.36
C THR A 27 6.25 -12.03 3.79
N GLY A 28 6.48 -11.09 2.87
CA GLY A 28 7.16 -9.83 3.18
C GLY A 28 6.45 -9.01 4.24
N TYR A 29 5.11 -8.92 4.21
CA TYR A 29 4.34 -8.26 5.29
C TYR A 29 4.41 -9.04 6.61
N VAL A 30 4.28 -10.37 6.57
CA VAL A 30 4.42 -11.20 7.78
C VAL A 30 5.77 -10.97 8.45
N GLU A 31 6.86 -11.08 7.69
CA GLU A 31 8.21 -10.91 8.21
C GLU A 31 8.50 -9.47 8.64
N ALA A 32 7.93 -8.47 7.96
CA ALA A 32 8.06 -7.08 8.40
C ALA A 32 7.45 -6.86 9.79
N PHE A 33 6.24 -7.38 10.06
CA PHE A 33 5.64 -7.26 11.40
C PHE A 33 6.36 -8.04 12.49
N ARG A 34 7.20 -9.02 12.13
CA ARG A 34 8.09 -9.72 13.08
C ARG A 34 9.38 -8.95 13.35
N ALA A 35 9.73 -8.02 12.48
CA ALA A 35 10.97 -7.30 12.55
C ALA A 35 10.95 -6.30 13.73
N PRO A 36 12.00 -6.25 14.56
CA PRO A 36 12.04 -5.35 15.72
C PRO A 36 12.01 -3.86 15.32
N GLU A 37 12.37 -3.53 14.08
CA GLU A 37 12.26 -2.20 13.46
C GLU A 37 10.84 -1.65 13.54
N ILE A 38 9.81 -2.48 13.32
CA ILE A 38 8.40 -2.04 13.37
C ILE A 38 8.04 -1.61 14.78
N VAL A 39 8.38 -2.40 15.79
CA VAL A 39 8.12 -2.03 17.19
C VAL A 39 8.88 -0.76 17.57
N ARG A 40 10.15 -0.62 17.14
CA ARG A 40 10.92 0.62 17.36
C ARG A 40 10.23 1.83 16.71
N ALA A 41 9.79 1.71 15.46
CA ALA A 41 9.05 2.76 14.76
C ALA A 41 7.76 3.14 15.50
N VAL A 42 6.97 2.16 15.92
CA VAL A 42 5.73 2.37 16.69
C VAL A 42 6.01 3.15 17.98
N LYS A 43 7.11 2.83 18.68
CA LYS A 43 7.51 3.49 19.93
C LYS A 43 8.03 4.92 19.75
N THR A 44 8.29 5.38 18.53
CA THR A 44 8.61 6.80 18.29
C THR A 44 7.40 7.72 18.40
N GLY A 45 6.19 7.17 18.24
CA GLY A 45 4.94 7.91 18.39
C GLY A 45 4.62 8.24 19.86
N PRO A 46 3.92 9.35 20.13
CA PRO A 46 3.63 9.80 21.49
C PRO A 46 2.75 8.84 22.30
N LEU A 47 1.89 8.05 21.65
CA LEU A 47 1.08 7.02 22.32
C LEU A 47 1.73 5.63 22.29
N GLY A 48 2.80 5.46 21.52
CA GLY A 48 3.58 4.24 21.37
C GLY A 48 2.78 3.07 20.83
N ARG A 49 1.76 3.35 20.00
CA ARG A 49 0.81 2.36 19.46
C ARG A 49 0.13 2.84 18.17
N ILE A 50 -0.12 1.92 17.26
CA ILE A 50 -0.83 2.16 16.00
C ILE A 50 -2.00 1.19 15.83
N ALA A 51 -2.99 1.54 15.01
CA ALA A 51 -4.02 0.62 14.54
C ALA A 51 -3.75 0.26 13.08
N VAL A 52 -3.64 -1.04 12.79
CA VAL A 52 -3.35 -1.58 11.46
C VAL A 52 -4.51 -2.44 10.99
N THR A 53 -4.85 -2.38 9.71
CA THR A 53 -5.76 -3.32 9.05
C THR A 53 -5.17 -3.75 7.72
N TYR A 54 -5.45 -4.99 7.30
CA TYR A 54 -4.98 -5.55 6.04
C TYR A 54 -6.16 -5.76 5.10
N VAL A 55 -6.03 -5.23 3.88
CA VAL A 55 -7.02 -5.26 2.82
C VAL A 55 -6.40 -5.90 1.59
N GLU A 56 -7.11 -6.84 0.98
CA GLU A 56 -6.77 -7.36 -0.35
C GLU A 56 -7.70 -6.72 -1.38
N TRP A 57 -7.16 -6.40 -2.56
CA TRP A 57 -7.94 -5.73 -3.60
C TRP A 57 -7.66 -6.21 -5.03
N GLY A 58 -8.61 -5.91 -5.90
CA GLY A 58 -8.54 -5.98 -7.35
C GLY A 58 -9.59 -5.00 -7.88
N GLY A 59 -10.58 -5.45 -8.65
CA GLY A 59 -11.74 -4.63 -9.02
C GLY A 59 -12.62 -4.22 -7.82
N LYS A 60 -12.53 -4.97 -6.72
CA LYS A 60 -13.15 -4.69 -5.43
C LYS A 60 -12.12 -4.88 -4.31
N ALA A 61 -12.38 -4.31 -3.14
CA ALA A 61 -11.54 -4.46 -1.96
C ALA A 61 -12.26 -5.20 -0.83
N ILE A 62 -11.52 -6.02 -0.08
CA ILE A 62 -12.01 -6.83 1.05
C ILE A 62 -11.08 -6.65 2.23
N GLN A 63 -11.63 -6.37 3.41
CA GLN A 63 -10.88 -6.36 4.67
C GLN A 63 -10.62 -7.79 5.12
N ILE A 64 -9.35 -8.20 5.14
CA ILE A 64 -8.94 -9.56 5.52
C ILE A 64 -8.66 -9.64 7.00
N LEU A 65 -7.90 -8.68 7.54
CA LEU A 65 -7.71 -8.54 8.99
C LEU A 65 -8.48 -7.32 9.47
N PRO A 66 -9.26 -7.43 10.56
CA PRO A 66 -9.88 -6.26 11.19
C PRO A 66 -8.80 -5.30 11.72
N TRP A 67 -9.23 -4.16 12.24
CA TRP A 67 -8.29 -3.23 12.88
C TRP A 67 -7.69 -3.85 14.16
N THR A 68 -6.37 -4.06 14.14
CA THR A 68 -5.59 -4.60 15.26
C THR A 68 -4.63 -3.52 15.77
N VAL A 69 -4.47 -3.46 17.09
CA VAL A 69 -3.52 -2.55 17.73
C VAL A 69 -2.15 -3.21 17.73
N ILE A 70 -1.14 -2.47 17.29
CA ILE A 70 0.26 -2.86 17.39
C ILE A 70 0.93 -1.89 18.35
N GLU A 71 1.42 -2.40 19.47
CA GLU A 71 2.12 -1.60 20.49
C GLU A 71 3.38 -2.27 21.03
N ASP A 72 3.64 -3.54 20.72
CA ASP A 72 4.81 -4.29 21.14
C ASP A 72 5.07 -5.48 20.20
N SER A 73 6.10 -6.27 20.50
CA SER A 73 6.43 -7.47 19.71
C SER A 73 5.36 -8.55 19.79
N LEU A 74 4.63 -8.65 20.89
CA LEU A 74 3.59 -9.66 21.08
C LEU A 74 2.40 -9.37 20.15
N THR A 75 1.90 -8.14 20.17
CA THR A 75 0.79 -7.69 19.31
C THR A 75 1.19 -7.69 17.83
N ALA A 76 2.45 -7.37 17.52
CA ALA A 76 2.99 -7.46 16.16
C ALA A 76 3.07 -8.92 15.66
N GLU A 77 3.57 -9.86 16.47
CA GLU A 77 3.60 -11.29 16.14
C GLU A 77 2.19 -11.86 15.97
N GLN A 78 1.24 -11.49 16.83
CA GLN A 78 -0.16 -11.92 16.70
C GLN A 78 -0.78 -11.46 15.38
N PHE A 79 -0.50 -10.22 14.95
CA PHE A 79 -0.93 -9.72 13.65
C PHE A 79 -0.28 -10.51 12.51
N ALA A 80 1.04 -10.71 12.56
CA ALA A 80 1.81 -11.46 11.57
C ALA A 80 1.30 -12.91 11.44
N GLU A 81 1.07 -13.60 12.54
CA GLU A 81 0.60 -14.98 12.56
C GLU A 81 -0.84 -15.10 12.05
N THR A 82 -1.71 -14.15 12.41
CA THR A 82 -3.08 -14.08 11.88
C THR A 82 -3.07 -13.85 10.37
N LEU A 83 -2.16 -13.00 9.89
CA LEU A 83 -1.97 -12.69 8.48
C LEU A 83 -1.46 -13.91 7.70
N ARG A 84 -0.47 -14.61 8.25
CA ARG A 84 0.16 -15.81 7.65
C ARG A 84 -0.84 -16.94 7.41
N ARG A 85 -1.87 -17.05 8.26
CA ARG A 85 -2.91 -18.09 8.16
C ARG A 85 -4.00 -17.80 7.13
N GLN A 86 -4.04 -16.58 6.59
CA GLN A 86 -5.07 -16.22 5.62
C GLN A 86 -4.81 -16.90 4.27
N PRO A 87 -5.86 -17.42 3.61
CA PRO A 87 -5.70 -17.96 2.26
C PRO A 87 -5.38 -16.84 1.27
N VAL A 88 -4.52 -17.12 0.30
CA VAL A 88 -4.28 -16.22 -0.83
C VAL A 88 -5.51 -16.20 -1.73
N ARG A 89 -5.93 -15.02 -2.16
CA ARG A 89 -7.07 -14.80 -3.06
C ARG A 89 -6.60 -14.26 -4.39
N ARG A 90 -7.49 -14.32 -5.39
CA ARG A 90 -7.35 -13.54 -6.63
C ARG A 90 -8.66 -12.82 -6.93
N ILE A 91 -8.58 -11.60 -7.43
CA ILE A 91 -9.74 -10.75 -7.72
C ILE A 91 -9.59 -10.17 -9.13
N SER A 92 -10.61 -10.29 -9.99
CA SER A 92 -10.56 -9.70 -11.34
C SER A 92 -10.48 -8.17 -11.29
N PHE A 93 -9.85 -7.59 -12.32
CA PHE A 93 -9.58 -6.16 -12.48
C PHE A 93 -8.64 -5.57 -11.41
N THR A 94 -8.19 -4.35 -11.66
CA THR A 94 -7.26 -3.57 -10.84
C THR A 94 -7.88 -2.19 -10.61
N SER A 95 -8.58 -2.02 -9.49
CA SER A 95 -9.29 -0.77 -9.16
C SER A 95 -8.73 -0.11 -7.90
N ILE A 96 -7.66 0.65 -8.09
CA ILE A 96 -7.09 1.51 -7.05
C ILE A 96 -8.15 2.48 -6.52
N SER A 97 -9.03 2.99 -7.39
CA SER A 97 -10.07 3.94 -7.00
C SER A 97 -11.12 3.35 -6.06
N ASN A 98 -11.60 2.13 -6.34
CA ASN A 98 -12.50 1.41 -5.44
C ASN A 98 -11.81 1.05 -4.12
N THR A 99 -10.52 0.69 -4.17
CA THR A 99 -9.71 0.43 -2.97
C THR A 99 -9.60 1.66 -2.08
N LEU A 100 -9.30 2.83 -2.63
CA LEU A 100 -9.26 4.09 -1.87
C LEU A 100 -10.64 4.46 -1.30
N GLN A 101 -11.72 4.22 -2.04
CA GLN A 101 -13.08 4.41 -1.52
C GLN A 101 -13.37 3.48 -0.33
N PHE A 102 -13.04 2.20 -0.45
CA PHE A 102 -13.21 1.21 0.60
C PHE A 102 -12.38 1.56 1.84
N ALA A 103 -11.11 1.92 1.65
CA ALA A 103 -10.18 2.29 2.71
C ALA A 103 -10.69 3.52 3.51
N ARG A 104 -11.16 4.56 2.82
CA ARG A 104 -11.82 5.72 3.47
C ARG A 104 -12.99 5.31 4.35
N ARG A 105 -13.84 4.40 3.86
CA ARG A 105 -14.99 3.90 4.61
C ARG A 105 -14.58 3.20 5.90
N ILE A 106 -13.61 2.28 5.84
CA ILE A 106 -13.15 1.54 7.04
C ILE A 106 -12.35 2.41 8.02
N ILE A 107 -11.65 3.45 7.53
CA ILE A 107 -10.98 4.45 8.38
C ILE A 107 -12.03 5.26 9.16
N ARG A 108 -13.10 5.68 8.48
CA ARG A 108 -14.20 6.47 9.07
C ARG A 108 -15.02 5.67 10.08
N SER A 109 -15.28 4.39 9.81
CA SER A 109 -16.06 3.52 10.71
C SER A 109 -15.24 2.89 11.83
N SER A 110 -13.92 3.09 11.85
CA SER A 110 -13.03 2.56 12.88
C SER A 110 -13.29 3.21 14.25
N ALA A 111 -13.36 2.40 15.30
CA ALA A 111 -13.49 2.87 16.69
C ALA A 111 -12.20 3.54 17.25
N TYR A 112 -11.11 3.51 16.50
CA TYR A 112 -9.86 4.17 16.86
C TYR A 112 -9.90 5.66 16.50
N ARG A 113 -9.20 6.49 17.26
CA ARG A 113 -8.97 7.91 16.95
C ARG A 113 -7.47 8.11 16.75
N ALA A 114 -7.08 8.72 15.65
CA ALA A 114 -5.67 8.95 15.30
C ALA A 114 -5.51 10.31 14.62
N SER A 115 -4.40 10.99 14.89
CA SER A 115 -4.01 12.22 14.20
C SER A 115 -3.52 11.94 12.78
N ARG A 116 -2.90 10.77 12.55
CA ARG A 116 -2.40 10.33 11.25
C ARG A 116 -3.23 9.18 10.70
N ARG A 117 -3.52 9.24 9.40
CA ARG A 117 -4.28 8.22 8.65
C ARG A 117 -3.56 8.00 7.33
N VAL A 118 -3.12 6.77 7.09
CA VAL A 118 -2.36 6.38 5.90
C VAL A 118 -3.05 5.20 5.23
N ILE A 119 -3.10 5.22 3.91
CA ILE A 119 -3.42 4.08 3.06
C ILE A 119 -2.15 3.75 2.28
N ASP A 120 -1.54 2.62 2.60
CA ASP A 120 -0.43 2.03 1.85
C ASP A 120 -1.01 1.20 0.70
N VAL A 121 -0.83 1.64 -0.54
CA VAL A 121 -1.26 0.90 -1.74
C VAL A 121 -0.06 0.17 -2.35
N SER A 122 -0.17 -1.14 -2.46
CA SER A 122 0.80 -2.03 -3.10
C SER A 122 0.17 -2.73 -4.30
N GLY A 123 0.84 -2.76 -5.45
CA GLY A 123 0.33 -3.42 -6.67
C GLY A 123 1.25 -3.28 -7.88
N ASP A 124 0.93 -4.02 -8.95
CA ASP A 124 1.76 -4.16 -10.16
C ASP A 124 1.19 -3.44 -11.42
N GLY A 125 -0.04 -2.93 -11.33
CA GLY A 125 -0.76 -2.36 -12.47
C GLY A 125 -1.40 -0.99 -12.24
N PRO A 126 -1.69 -0.25 -13.34
CA PRO A 126 -2.50 0.95 -13.29
C PRO A 126 -3.96 0.64 -12.94
N ASN A 127 -4.72 1.68 -12.62
CA ASN A 127 -6.16 1.55 -12.44
C ASN A 127 -6.79 1.21 -13.80
N ASN A 128 -7.65 0.19 -13.86
CA ASN A 128 -8.34 -0.22 -15.08
C ASN A 128 -9.85 -0.43 -14.89
N ALA A 129 -10.37 -0.10 -13.71
CA ALA A 129 -11.78 -0.20 -13.37
C ALA A 129 -12.19 0.86 -12.34
N GLY A 130 -13.46 1.24 -12.36
CA GLY A 130 -14.00 2.29 -11.48
C GLY A 130 -13.72 3.70 -12.00
N VAL A 131 -13.75 4.69 -11.12
CA VAL A 131 -13.40 6.07 -11.48
C VAL A 131 -11.87 6.20 -11.67
N PRO A 132 -11.37 7.21 -12.41
CA PRO A 132 -9.93 7.41 -12.56
C PRO A 132 -9.21 7.55 -11.22
N ALA A 133 -7.99 7.00 -11.11
CA ALA A 133 -7.21 7.04 -9.88
C ALA A 133 -7.02 8.46 -9.29
N PRO A 134 -6.73 9.52 -10.10
CA PRO A 134 -6.59 10.88 -9.57
C PRO A 134 -7.86 11.41 -8.88
N VAL A 135 -9.05 11.01 -9.35
CA VAL A 135 -10.33 11.42 -8.74
C VAL A 135 -10.45 10.81 -7.34
N ALA A 136 -10.15 9.52 -7.20
CA ALA A 136 -10.19 8.83 -5.91
C ALA A 136 -9.10 9.32 -4.95
N ARG A 137 -7.88 9.57 -5.47
CA ARG A 137 -6.77 10.17 -4.72
C ARG A 137 -7.17 11.53 -4.15
N ASN A 138 -7.58 12.47 -5.00
CA ASN A 138 -7.90 13.84 -4.56
C ASN A 138 -8.99 13.84 -3.49
N ASN A 139 -10.03 13.00 -3.65
CA ASN A 139 -11.09 12.83 -2.66
C ASN A 139 -10.61 12.23 -1.33
N THR A 140 -9.52 11.46 -1.34
CA THR A 140 -8.91 10.87 -0.14
C THR A 140 -8.01 11.86 0.57
N VAL A 141 -7.18 12.57 -0.18
CA VAL A 141 -6.31 13.63 0.35
C VAL A 141 -7.14 14.76 0.96
N ALA A 142 -8.26 15.15 0.34
CA ALA A 142 -9.18 16.16 0.87
C ALA A 142 -9.77 15.80 2.26
N GLN A 143 -9.70 14.52 2.67
CA GLN A 143 -10.14 14.06 3.99
C GLN A 143 -8.99 14.00 5.01
N GLY A 144 -7.79 14.48 4.66
CA GLY A 144 -6.59 14.44 5.47
C GLY A 144 -6.06 13.01 5.67
N ILE A 145 -6.19 12.18 4.64
CA ILE A 145 -5.63 10.82 4.59
C ILE A 145 -4.50 10.82 3.57
N VAL A 146 -3.32 10.36 4.00
CA VAL A 146 -2.14 10.21 3.14
C VAL A 146 -2.25 8.88 2.39
N ILE A 147 -1.82 8.88 1.14
CA ILE A 147 -1.73 7.68 0.29
C ILE A 147 -0.26 7.50 -0.07
N ASP A 148 0.32 6.38 0.35
CA ASP A 148 1.68 5.96 0.02
C ASP A 148 1.66 4.78 -0.96
N GLY A 149 2.76 4.54 -1.65
CA GLY A 149 2.81 3.58 -2.77
C GLY A 149 3.96 2.57 -2.72
N LEU A 150 3.66 1.29 -2.91
CA LEU A 150 4.62 0.21 -3.15
C LEU A 150 4.42 -0.34 -4.57
N PRO A 151 4.87 0.36 -5.63
CA PRO A 151 4.80 -0.15 -6.99
C PRO A 151 5.70 -1.38 -7.16
N ILE A 152 5.12 -2.46 -7.68
CA ILE A 152 5.81 -3.73 -7.91
C ILE A 152 6.13 -3.86 -9.41
N MET A 153 7.40 -4.08 -9.71
CA MET A 153 7.99 -4.04 -11.06
C MET A 153 8.74 -5.33 -11.36
N LEU A 154 8.11 -6.49 -11.12
CA LEU A 154 8.73 -7.79 -11.40
C LEU A 154 8.60 -8.16 -12.88
N ARG A 155 9.71 -8.56 -13.51
CA ARG A 155 9.84 -8.75 -14.97
C ARG A 155 9.20 -10.02 -15.54
N ASN A 156 8.26 -10.65 -14.85
CA ASN A 156 7.96 -12.08 -15.08
C ASN A 156 6.56 -12.42 -15.61
N ALA A 157 5.71 -11.44 -15.97
CA ALA A 157 4.40 -11.73 -16.52
C ALA A 157 4.32 -11.39 -18.04
N PRO A 158 4.38 -12.39 -18.94
CA PRO A 158 4.35 -12.18 -20.40
C PRO A 158 3.04 -11.55 -20.92
N ASP A 159 1.96 -11.57 -20.13
CA ASP A 159 0.62 -11.09 -20.52
C ASP A 159 0.09 -9.91 -19.65
N SER A 160 0.94 -9.26 -18.86
CA SER A 160 0.42 -8.39 -17.78
C SER A 160 -0.20 -7.09 -18.26
N ALA A 161 -1.34 -6.75 -17.66
CA ALA A 161 -1.95 -5.42 -17.65
C ALA A 161 -1.09 -4.37 -16.90
N SER A 162 0.24 -4.57 -16.82
CA SER A 162 1.20 -3.66 -16.18
C SER A 162 1.80 -2.70 -17.21
N ILE A 163 2.41 -1.62 -16.72
CA ILE A 163 3.12 -0.63 -17.54
C ILE A 163 4.59 -0.53 -17.09
N PRO A 164 5.54 -0.24 -18.01
CA PRO A 164 6.98 -0.26 -17.68
C PRO A 164 7.42 0.72 -16.59
N ASP A 165 6.69 1.81 -16.41
CA ASP A 165 6.95 2.94 -15.53
C ASP A 165 5.89 3.08 -14.43
N ILE A 166 5.40 1.94 -13.91
CA ILE A 166 4.38 1.90 -12.85
C ILE A 166 4.79 2.70 -11.61
N ASP A 167 6.08 2.85 -11.31
CA ASP A 167 6.56 3.71 -10.22
C ASP A 167 6.25 5.20 -10.48
N VAL A 168 6.35 5.65 -11.73
CA VAL A 168 5.96 7.01 -12.14
C VAL A 168 4.45 7.17 -12.10
N TYR A 169 3.67 6.19 -12.57
CA TYR A 169 2.21 6.22 -12.44
C TYR A 169 1.77 6.32 -10.98
N TYR A 170 2.38 5.57 -10.06
CA TYR A 170 2.09 5.68 -8.64
C TYR A 170 2.38 7.08 -8.10
N GLU A 171 3.55 7.65 -8.43
CA GLU A 171 3.95 8.99 -8.02
C GLU A 171 2.99 10.08 -8.54
N LYS A 172 2.55 9.97 -9.79
CA LYS A 172 1.78 11.01 -10.49
C LYS A 172 0.27 10.87 -10.31
N CYS A 173 -0.25 9.65 -10.19
CA CYS A 173 -1.68 9.35 -10.27
C CYS A 173 -2.27 8.77 -8.97
N VAL A 174 -1.48 8.07 -8.16
CA VAL A 174 -1.98 7.28 -7.01
C VAL A 174 -1.71 7.96 -5.68
N ILE A 175 -0.44 8.24 -5.37
CA ILE A 175 -0.04 8.77 -4.06
C ILE A 175 -0.45 10.23 -3.90
N GLY A 176 -0.63 10.66 -2.65
CA GLY A 176 -0.89 12.06 -2.33
C GLY A 176 -1.16 12.33 -0.86
N GLY A 177 -1.14 13.60 -0.49
CA GLY A 177 -1.17 14.04 0.91
C GLY A 177 0.21 14.46 1.40
N GLU A 178 0.23 15.09 2.57
CA GLU A 178 1.48 15.60 3.15
C GLU A 178 2.43 14.45 3.48
N GLY A 179 3.65 14.54 2.94
CA GLY A 179 4.68 13.52 3.14
C GLY A 179 4.41 12.20 2.41
N ALA A 180 3.55 12.18 1.38
CA ALA A 180 3.35 10.98 0.58
C ALA A 180 4.60 10.56 -0.20
N PHE A 181 4.86 9.25 -0.28
CA PHE A 181 6.03 8.72 -0.97
C PHE A 181 5.80 7.35 -1.62
N VAL A 182 6.72 6.98 -2.53
CA VAL A 182 6.84 5.63 -3.07
C VAL A 182 8.11 4.93 -2.60
N VAL A 183 8.02 3.60 -2.43
CA VAL A 183 9.15 2.66 -2.36
C VAL A 183 8.90 1.59 -3.41
N LYS A 184 9.75 1.48 -4.42
CA LYS A 184 9.56 0.51 -5.50
C LYS A 184 10.21 -0.83 -5.20
N VAL A 185 9.63 -1.90 -5.76
CA VAL A 185 10.21 -3.25 -5.74
C VAL A 185 10.46 -3.69 -7.17
N SER A 186 11.72 -3.87 -7.56
CA SER A 186 12.08 -4.30 -8.92
C SER A 186 12.65 -5.72 -8.99
N ASP A 187 12.86 -6.35 -7.83
CA ASP A 187 13.38 -7.70 -7.72
C ASP A 187 12.71 -8.43 -6.55
N ALA A 188 12.40 -9.72 -6.75
CA ALA A 188 11.76 -10.56 -5.74
C ALA A 188 12.58 -10.65 -4.44
N SER A 189 13.91 -10.65 -4.53
CA SER A 189 14.80 -10.67 -3.36
C SER A 189 14.71 -9.40 -2.50
N GLN A 190 14.21 -8.29 -3.05
CA GLN A 190 14.09 -7.01 -2.35
C GLN A 190 12.76 -6.84 -1.62
N PHE A 191 11.78 -7.70 -1.87
CA PHE A 191 10.39 -7.51 -1.43
C PHE A 191 10.27 -7.30 0.09
N SER A 192 10.83 -8.21 0.88
CA SER A 192 10.75 -8.14 2.35
C SER A 192 11.45 -6.90 2.91
N ALA A 193 12.63 -6.57 2.36
CA ALA A 193 13.38 -5.39 2.79
C ALA A 193 12.66 -4.09 2.43
N ALA A 194 12.04 -4.04 1.26
CA ALA A 194 11.27 -2.88 0.78
C ALA A 194 10.00 -2.66 1.60
N ILE A 195 9.23 -3.71 1.87
CA ILE A 195 8.04 -3.62 2.74
C ILE A 195 8.46 -3.15 4.13
N LEU A 196 9.52 -3.72 4.71
CA LEU A 196 9.99 -3.31 6.04
C LEU A 196 10.43 -1.84 6.07
N ALA A 197 11.22 -1.41 5.09
CA ALA A 197 11.68 -0.02 5.00
C ALA A 197 10.51 0.95 4.84
N LYS A 198 9.54 0.58 4.00
CA LYS A 198 8.34 1.38 3.76
C LYS A 198 7.49 1.51 5.02
N LEU A 199 7.09 0.39 5.63
CA LEU A 199 6.29 0.40 6.87
C LEU A 199 7.00 1.16 8.00
N THR A 200 8.33 1.02 8.12
CA THR A 200 9.11 1.78 9.11
C THR A 200 9.01 3.29 8.87
N ALA A 201 9.13 3.74 7.62
CA ALA A 201 9.01 5.16 7.25
C ALA A 201 7.59 5.69 7.45
N GLU A 202 6.56 4.91 7.09
CA GLU A 202 5.16 5.26 7.30
C GLU A 202 4.81 5.41 8.77
N ILE A 203 5.22 4.44 9.60
CA ILE A 203 4.91 4.43 11.02
C ILE A 203 5.60 5.61 11.72
N SER A 204 6.89 5.79 11.48
CA SER A 204 7.67 6.87 12.12
C SER A 204 7.25 8.26 11.62
N GLY A 205 6.69 8.34 10.40
CA GLY A 205 6.49 9.60 9.68
C GLY A 205 7.81 10.14 9.13
N LEU A 206 7.77 10.88 8.02
CA LEU A 206 8.96 11.39 7.33
C LEU A 206 9.79 12.44 8.12
N ASN A 207 9.53 12.63 9.42
CA ASN A 207 10.33 13.46 10.32
C ASN A 207 11.47 12.67 11.02
N VAL A 208 11.90 11.54 10.48
CA VAL A 208 13.12 10.86 10.96
C VAL A 208 14.32 11.28 10.14
N SER A 209 15.08 12.22 10.71
CA SER A 209 16.44 12.56 10.30
C SER A 209 17.32 11.30 10.21
N GLY A 210 17.81 10.98 9.02
CA GLY A 210 19.17 10.45 8.83
C GLY A 210 19.40 8.97 8.50
N VAL A 211 18.48 8.02 8.73
CA VAL A 211 18.88 6.59 8.75
C VAL A 211 18.65 5.81 7.43
N LEU A 212 17.82 6.28 6.49
CA LEU A 212 17.55 5.57 5.23
C LEU A 212 18.50 5.97 4.08
N GLN A 213 19.81 6.03 4.36
CA GLN A 213 20.83 6.42 3.37
C GLN A 213 21.73 5.25 2.99
N HIS A 214 21.26 4.32 2.16
CA HIS A 214 22.12 4.00 1.00
C HIS A 214 21.47 3.36 -0.22
N HIS A 215 20.40 2.55 -0.13
CA HIS A 215 19.93 1.80 -1.32
C HIS A 215 18.43 1.86 -1.64
N MET A 216 17.60 2.47 -0.78
CA MET A 216 16.14 2.53 -0.98
C MET A 216 15.60 3.84 -0.39
N ARG A 217 15.63 4.92 -1.19
CA ARG A 217 15.19 6.25 -0.74
C ARG A 217 13.73 6.47 -1.11
N PRO A 218 12.85 6.80 -0.14
CA PRO A 218 11.51 7.31 -0.42
C PRO A 218 11.57 8.44 -1.45
N LYS A 219 10.79 8.34 -2.52
CA LYS A 219 10.64 9.44 -3.49
C LYS A 219 9.34 10.16 -3.18
N SER A 220 9.44 11.44 -2.82
CA SER A 220 8.28 12.31 -2.59
C SER A 220 7.56 12.62 -3.91
N ALA A 221 6.23 12.76 -3.85
CA ALA A 221 5.41 13.10 -5.01
C ALA A 221 5.80 14.44 -5.66
N LYS A 222 5.88 14.47 -7.00
CA LYS A 222 6.01 15.70 -7.81
C LYS A 222 4.97 15.73 -8.93
N TYR A 223 4.16 16.78 -9.00
CA TYR A 223 3.01 16.87 -9.93
C TYR A 223 3.23 17.77 -11.17
N ASP A 224 4.45 18.27 -11.40
CA ASP A 224 4.70 19.34 -12.39
C ASP A 224 4.79 18.88 -13.86
N GLU A 225 4.80 17.56 -14.11
CA GLU A 225 4.89 16.99 -15.47
C GLU A 225 3.61 16.22 -15.78
N PRO A 226 3.03 16.40 -16.99
CA PRO A 226 1.84 15.67 -17.41
C PRO A 226 2.13 14.17 -17.52
N TYR A 227 1.19 13.36 -17.02
CA TYR A 227 1.22 11.90 -17.09
C TYR A 227 -0.16 11.39 -17.48
N ASP A 228 -0.23 10.35 -18.31
CA ASP A 228 -1.49 9.71 -18.66
C ASP A 228 -1.99 8.79 -17.53
N CYS A 229 -2.87 9.35 -16.69
CA CYS A 229 -3.48 8.60 -15.60
C CYS A 229 -4.70 7.75 -16.03
N LEU A 230 -4.98 7.64 -17.34
CA LEU A 230 -6.02 6.78 -17.91
C LEU A 230 -5.45 5.55 -18.66
N ILE A 231 -4.13 5.38 -18.66
CA ILE A 231 -3.43 4.33 -19.41
C ILE A 231 -4.00 2.93 -19.15
N GLY A 232 -4.38 2.62 -17.91
CA GLY A 232 -4.93 1.31 -17.55
C GLY A 232 -6.36 1.09 -18.05
N GLU A 233 -7.20 2.12 -17.98
CA GLU A 233 -8.54 2.11 -18.58
C GLU A 233 -8.47 1.97 -20.11
N GLU A 234 -7.57 2.70 -20.78
CA GLU A 234 -7.36 2.58 -22.23
C GLU A 234 -6.87 1.17 -22.64
N MET A 235 -5.94 0.59 -21.88
CA MET A 235 -5.47 -0.79 -22.09
C MET A 235 -6.62 -1.80 -21.96
N GLN A 236 -7.50 -1.59 -20.98
CA GLN A 236 -8.67 -2.45 -20.75
C GLN A 236 -9.72 -2.32 -21.86
N GLU A 237 -9.99 -1.11 -22.36
CA GLU A 237 -10.90 -0.91 -23.49
C GLU A 237 -10.37 -1.60 -24.76
N ARG A 238 -9.06 -1.49 -25.03
CA ARG A 238 -8.42 -2.14 -26.18
C ARG A 238 -8.43 -3.67 -26.09
N SER A 239 -8.44 -4.25 -24.88
CA SER A 239 -8.49 -5.71 -24.70
C SER A 239 -9.89 -6.27 -24.89
N ILE A 240 -10.94 -5.52 -24.57
CA ILE A 240 -12.35 -5.89 -24.81
C ILE A 240 -12.70 -5.83 -26.30
N GLY A 241 -12.08 -4.93 -27.06
CA GLY A 241 -12.31 -4.77 -28.49
C GLY A 241 -11.61 -5.80 -29.40
N ARG A 242 -10.89 -6.78 -28.83
CA ARG A 242 -10.25 -7.90 -29.55
C ARG A 242 -11.06 -9.18 -29.37
#